data_AF-X1T6M9-F1
#
_entry.id   AF-X1T6M9-F1
#
_cell.length_a   1.000
_cell.length_b   1.000
_cell.length_c   1.000
_cell.angle_alpha   90.00
_cell.angle_beta   90.00
_cell.angle_gamma   90.00
#
_symmetry.space_group_name_H-M   'P 1'
#
loop_
_entity.id
_entity.type
_entity.pdbx_description
1 polymer ?
#
loop_
_entity_poly.entity_id
_entity_poly.type
_entity_poly.pdbx_seq_one_letter_code
_entity_poly.pdbx_strand_id
1 'polypeptide(L)'
;ASNAENCIQYLALDKKFHDLLSQNCGNKKLIELLANLQEQIHWLRNISLKRITFAASVREHLAIIKALKKNDEEIIIEVLRQHLKRAKKSSLTEINS
;
A
#
# COMPACT_ATOMS: atom_id res chain seq x y z
N ALA A 1 -23.73 -5.74 2.54
CA ALA A 1 -22.51 -5.97 3.32
C ALA A 1 -22.44 -4.95 4.45
N SER A 2 -22.08 -5.38 5.66
CA SER A 2 -21.86 -4.47 6.79
C SER A 2 -20.58 -3.64 6.55
N ASN A 3 -20.42 -2.50 7.25
CA ASN A 3 -19.19 -1.71 7.16
C ASN A 3 -17.93 -2.51 7.52
N ALA A 4 -18.05 -3.47 8.44
CA ALA A 4 -16.94 -4.35 8.85
C ALA A 4 -16.53 -5.32 7.73
N GLU A 5 -17.51 -5.88 7.02
CA GLU A 5 -17.27 -6.80 5.91
C GLU A 5 -16.56 -6.09 4.74
N ASN A 6 -16.99 -4.85 4.42
CA ASN A 6 -16.34 -4.02 3.40
C ASN A 6 -14.89 -3.68 3.77
N CYS A 7 -14.60 -3.45 5.05
CA CYS A 7 -13.25 -3.20 5.56
C CYS A 7 -12.34 -4.42 5.35
N ILE A 8 -12.81 -5.61 5.74
CA ILE A 8 -12.05 -6.86 5.58
C ILE A 8 -11.75 -7.13 4.10
N GLN A 9 -12.74 -6.97 3.23
CA GLN A 9 -12.56 -7.13 1.79
C GLN A 9 -11.54 -6.15 1.22
N TYR A 10 -11.60 -4.87 1.64
CA TYR A 10 -10.62 -3.87 1.24
C TYR A 10 -9.21 -4.28 1.66
N LEU A 11 -8.99 -4.67 2.91
CA LEU A 11 -7.67 -5.06 3.42
C LEU A 11 -7.09 -6.26 2.65
N ALA A 12 -7.93 -7.23 2.29
CA ALA A 12 -7.52 -8.37 1.47
C ALA A 12 -7.10 -7.94 0.06
N LEU A 13 -7.87 -7.07 -0.59
CA LEU A 13 -7.55 -6.53 -1.92
C LEU A 13 -6.27 -5.66 -1.90
N ASP A 14 -6.13 -4.85 -0.85
CA ASP A 14 -4.96 -4.03 -0.59
C ASP A 14 -3.71 -4.91 -0.43
N LYS A 15 -3.75 -5.98 0.39
CA LYS A 15 -2.67 -6.98 0.45
C LYS A 15 -2.34 -7.56 -0.92
N LYS A 16 -3.34 -8.01 -1.68
CA LYS A 16 -3.13 -8.59 -3.00
C LYS A 16 -2.48 -7.60 -3.98
N PHE A 17 -2.86 -6.32 -3.94
CA PHE A 17 -2.25 -5.28 -4.76
C PHE A 17 -0.75 -5.15 -4.50
N HIS A 18 -0.34 -5.03 -3.24
CA HIS A 18 1.07 -4.90 -2.89
C HIS A 18 1.88 -6.18 -3.16
N ASP A 19 1.28 -7.36 -2.93
CA ASP A 19 1.91 -8.65 -3.23
C ASP A 19 2.19 -8.79 -4.73
N LEU A 20 1.29 -8.34 -5.60
CA LEU A 20 1.51 -8.35 -7.05
C LEU A 20 2.68 -7.46 -7.46
N LEU A 21 2.82 -6.27 -6.87
CA LEU A 21 3.92 -5.36 -7.19
C LEU A 21 5.28 -5.94 -6.77
N SER A 22 5.36 -6.49 -5.55
CA SER A 22 6.61 -7.05 -5.03
C SER A 22 7.04 -8.29 -5.81
N GLN A 23 6.12 -9.21 -6.11
CA GLN A 23 6.42 -10.45 -6.83
C GLN A 23 6.86 -10.23 -8.28
N ASN A 24 6.45 -9.12 -8.91
CA ASN A 24 6.76 -8.82 -10.31
C ASN A 24 7.95 -7.86 -10.50
N CYS A 25 8.72 -7.55 -9.46
CA CYS A 25 9.87 -6.64 -9.57
C CYS A 25 11.12 -7.27 -10.23
N GLY A 26 11.12 -8.58 -10.53
CA GLY A 26 12.23 -9.29 -11.17
C GLY A 26 13.47 -9.52 -10.28
N ASN A 27 13.50 -9.00 -9.06
CA ASN A 27 14.63 -9.13 -8.14
C ASN A 27 14.33 -10.13 -7.02
N LYS A 28 14.87 -11.35 -7.13
CA LYS A 28 14.67 -12.42 -6.14
C LYS A 28 15.05 -12.03 -4.72
N LYS A 29 16.17 -11.31 -4.55
CA LYS A 29 16.64 -10.90 -3.23
C LYS A 29 15.68 -9.88 -2.59
N LEU A 30 15.15 -8.96 -3.39
CA LEU A 30 14.16 -8.00 -2.94
C LEU A 30 12.84 -8.70 -2.56
N ILE A 31 12.39 -9.67 -3.35
CA ILE A 31 11.20 -10.47 -3.06
C ILE A 31 11.33 -11.18 -1.70
N GLU A 32 12.45 -11.86 -1.45
CA GLU A 32 12.73 -12.53 -0.17
C GLU A 32 12.73 -11.54 1.01
N LEU A 33 13.37 -10.39 0.85
CA LEU A 33 13.44 -9.37 1.89
C LEU A 33 12.05 -8.83 2.22
N LEU A 34 11.24 -8.52 1.21
CA LEU A 34 9.87 -8.04 1.39
C LEU A 34 8.97 -9.12 2.01
N ALA A 35 9.14 -10.39 1.64
CA ALA A 35 8.40 -11.50 2.26
C ALA A 35 8.67 -11.58 3.77
N ASN A 36 9.92 -11.41 4.21
CA ASN A 36 10.29 -11.42 5.63
C ASN A 36 9.73 -10.22 6.42
N LEU A 37 9.42 -9.11 5.74
CA LEU A 37 8.83 -7.91 6.35
C LEU A 37 7.32 -7.81 6.14
N GLN A 38 6.71 -8.77 5.42
CA GLN A 38 5.35 -8.65 4.91
C GLN A 38 4.33 -8.45 6.03
N GLU A 39 4.43 -9.20 7.14
CA GLU A 39 3.55 -9.05 8.30
C GLU A 39 3.68 -7.68 8.97
N GLN A 40 4.91 -7.15 9.08
CA GLN A 40 5.15 -5.83 9.65
C GLN A 40 4.57 -4.72 8.76
N ILE A 41 4.69 -4.87 7.44
CA ILE A 41 4.11 -3.95 6.45
C ILE A 41 2.58 -3.99 6.52
N HIS A 42 1.97 -5.18 6.63
CA HIS A 42 0.53 -5.35 6.79
C HIS A 42 0.01 -4.66 8.04
N TRP A 43 0.69 -4.86 9.16
CA TRP A 43 0.35 -4.20 10.42
C TRP A 43 0.45 -2.67 10.31
N LEU A 44 1.54 -2.15 9.73
CA LEU A 44 1.75 -0.71 9.57
C LEU A 44 0.67 -0.07 8.69
N ARG A 45 0.21 -0.77 7.67
CA ARG A 45 -0.82 -0.31 6.75
C ARG A 45 -2.21 -0.32 7.39
N ASN A 46 -2.52 -1.32 8.21
CA ASN A 46 -3.75 -1.35 9.00
C ASN A 46 -3.81 -0.14 9.96
N ILE A 47 -2.69 0.18 10.62
CA ILE A 47 -2.56 1.38 11.47
C ILE A 47 -2.80 2.65 10.66
N SER A 48 -2.20 2.75 9.46
CA SER A 48 -2.36 3.92 8.59
C SER A 48 -3.83 4.24 8.32
N LEU A 49 -4.64 3.20 8.09
CA LEU A 49 -6.07 3.31 7.79
C LEU A 49 -6.93 3.80 8.96
N LYS A 50 -6.40 3.87 10.19
CA LYS A 50 -7.09 4.53 11.30
C LYS A 50 -7.10 6.05 11.19
N ARG A 51 -6.13 6.63 10.46
CA ARG A 51 -5.95 8.08 10.30
C ARG A 51 -6.32 8.59 8.91
N ILE A 52 -6.63 7.70 7.97
CA ILE A 52 -7.02 8.06 6.61
C ILE A 52 -8.26 7.31 6.17
N THR A 53 -8.98 7.85 5.20
CA THR A 53 -10.17 7.18 4.66
C THR A 53 -9.77 6.13 3.62
N PHE A 54 -10.56 5.06 3.52
CA PHE A 54 -10.44 4.08 2.42
C PHE A 54 -10.44 4.76 1.05
N ALA A 55 -11.30 5.76 0.87
CA ALA A 55 -11.38 6.53 -0.37
C ALA A 55 -10.05 7.24 -0.71
N ALA A 56 -9.33 7.77 0.28
CA ALA A 56 -8.02 8.37 0.06
C ALA A 56 -6.99 7.33 -0.38
N SER A 57 -6.93 6.17 0.29
CA SER A 57 -5.99 5.12 -0.07
C SER A 57 -6.29 4.52 -1.47
N VAL A 58 -7.56 4.34 -1.81
CA VAL A 58 -7.98 3.89 -3.15
C VAL A 58 -7.52 4.87 -4.23
N ARG A 59 -7.66 6.18 -4.02
CA ARG A 59 -7.21 7.18 -5.00
C ARG A 59 -5.70 7.07 -5.28
N GLU A 60 -4.91 6.84 -4.24
CA GLU A 60 -3.46 6.67 -4.40
C GLU A 60 -3.12 5.38 -5.16
N HIS A 61 -3.78 4.25 -4.86
CA HIS A 61 -3.57 3.00 -5.61
C HIS A 61 -3.96 3.15 -7.08
N LEU A 62 -5.07 3.83 -7.37
CA LEU A 62 -5.48 4.12 -8.75
C LEU A 62 -4.48 5.02 -9.48
N ALA A 63 -3.85 5.98 -8.79
CA ALA A 63 -2.78 6.79 -9.36
C ALA A 63 -1.55 5.94 -9.71
N ILE A 64 -1.13 5.02 -8.82
CA ILE A 64 -0.05 4.07 -9.07
C ILE A 64 -0.39 3.18 -10.28
N ILE A 65 -1.59 2.59 -10.33
CA ILE A 65 -2.02 1.74 -11.45
C ILE A 65 -2.03 2.53 -12.76
N LYS A 66 -2.49 3.78 -12.75
CA LYS A 66 -2.50 4.64 -13.94
C LYS A 66 -1.08 4.93 -14.42
N ALA A 67 -0.15 5.18 -13.51
CA ALA A 67 1.26 5.39 -13.85
C ALA A 67 1.90 4.12 -14.44
N LEU A 68 1.67 2.96 -13.82
CA LEU A 68 2.12 1.65 -14.32
C LEU A 68 1.60 1.36 -15.72
N LYS A 69 0.31 1.62 -15.98
CA LYS A 69 -0.30 1.41 -17.31
C LYS A 69 0.28 2.31 -18.40
N LYS A 70 0.79 3.49 -18.03
CA LYS A 70 1.47 4.40 -18.95
C LYS A 70 2.95 4.05 -19.16
N ASN A 71 3.50 3.17 -18.32
CA ASN A 71 4.91 2.82 -18.29
C ASN A 71 5.84 4.05 -18.16
N ASP A 72 5.40 5.03 -17.37
CA ASP A 72 6.10 6.28 -17.11
C ASP A 72 6.84 6.16 -15.77
N GLU A 73 8.13 5.82 -15.82
CA GLU A 73 8.94 5.51 -14.65
C GLU A 73 9.01 6.67 -13.65
N GLU A 74 9.15 7.90 -14.13
CA GLU A 74 9.23 9.08 -13.27
C GLU A 74 7.94 9.28 -12.48
N ILE A 75 6.79 9.18 -13.16
CA ILE A 75 5.49 9.29 -12.51
C ILE A 75 5.28 8.11 -11.55
N ILE A 76 5.63 6.88 -11.93
CA ILE A 76 5.51 5.68 -11.08
C ILE A 76 6.27 5.90 -9.77
N ILE A 77 7.53 6.33 -9.85
CA ILE A 77 8.38 6.57 -8.67
C ILE A 77 7.78 7.68 -7.79
N GLU A 78 7.30 8.77 -8.39
CA GLU A 78 6.73 9.89 -7.64
C GLU A 78 5.47 9.48 -6.87
N VAL A 79 4.49 8.85 -7.54
CA VAL A 79 3.23 8.45 -6.90
C VAL A 79 3.43 7.36 -5.85
N LEU A 80 4.36 6.43 -6.07
CA LEU A 80 4.75 5.43 -5.06
C LEU A 80 5.39 6.08 -3.84
N ARG A 81 6.32 7.04 -4.03
CA ARG A 81 6.96 7.75 -2.92
C ARG A 81 5.95 8.56 -2.11
N GLN A 82 5.00 9.22 -2.77
CA GLN A 82 3.93 9.96 -2.10
C GLN A 82 3.08 9.01 -1.24
N HIS A 83 2.65 7.88 -1.80
CA HIS A 83 1.91 6.85 -1.08
C HIS A 83 2.66 6.35 0.17
N LEU A 84 3.95 5.99 0.02
CA LEU A 84 4.78 5.49 1.12
C LEU A 84 5.01 6.55 2.21
N LYS A 85 5.28 7.81 1.83
CA LYS A 85 5.43 8.93 2.78
C LYS A 85 4.15 9.18 3.56
N ARG A 86 3.00 9.17 2.86
CA ARG A 86 1.67 9.31 3.48
C ARG A 86 1.42 8.18 4.46
N ALA A 87 1.60 6.93 4.03
CA ALA A 87 1.41 5.76 4.87
C ALA A 87 2.26 5.83 6.14
N LYS A 88 3.56 6.10 6.00
CA LYS A 88 4.50 6.30 7.12
C LYS A 88 4.03 7.38 8.09
N LYS A 89 3.66 8.56 7.58
CA LYS A 89 3.21 9.69 8.42
C LYS A 89 1.99 9.29 9.25
N SER A 90 0.97 8.74 8.60
CA SER A 90 -0.27 8.30 9.27
C SER A 90 0.00 7.24 10.33
N SER A 91 0.85 6.25 10.04
CA SER A 91 1.17 5.20 11.00
C SER A 91 1.96 5.73 12.19
N LEU A 92 2.93 6.62 11.98
CA LEU A 92 3.71 7.22 13.07
C LEU A 92 2.84 8.11 13.96
N THR A 93 1.92 8.87 13.37
CA THR A 93 0.96 9.68 14.15
C THR A 93 0.05 8.82 15.01
N GLU A 94 -0.42 7.67 14.51
CA GLU A 94 -1.25 6.74 15.27
C GLU A 94 -0.47 5.99 16.36
N ILE A 95 0.79 5.64 16.12
CA ILE A 95 1.64 4.96 17.12
C ILE A 95 1.99 5.90 18.27
N ASN A 96 2.17 7.19 17.99
CA ASN A 96 2.55 8.19 18.98
C ASN A 96 1.35 8.86 19.69
N SER A 97 0.12 8.48 19.34
CA SER A 97 -1.11 9.00 19.95
C SER A 97 -1.63 8.07 21.04
#